data_AF-A0A177G703-F1
#
_entry.id   AF-A0A177G703-F1
#
_cell.length_a   1.000
_cell.length_b   1.000
_cell.length_c   1.000
_cell.angle_alpha   90.00
_cell.angle_beta   90.00
_cell.angle_gamma   90.00
#
_symmetry.space_group_name_H-M   'P 1'
#
loop_
_entity.id
_entity.type
_entity.pdbx_description
1 polymer ?
#
loop_
_entity_poly.entity_id
_entity_poly.type
_entity_poly.pdbx_seq_one_letter_code
_entity_poly.pdbx_strand_id
1 'polypeptide(L)'
;MRPRWTVEDLSFEMDDDQSSDPIATLVIQAPGVVLMVMAEFSVDRSQGFMKLVRTHIHGATANGVGFANLKTIAQAVLEGMDLDEIIIEGGIRTTGACPGHIPRPFRFTRQIRPDPDA
;
A
#
# COMPACT_ATOMS: atom_id res chain seq x y z
N MET A 1 15.11 -4.28 -16.31
CA MET A 1 13.83 -3.54 -16.22
C MET A 1 12.96 -4.34 -15.25
N ARG A 2 12.33 -3.71 -14.24
CA ARG A 2 11.44 -4.45 -13.33
C ARG A 2 10.11 -4.68 -14.05
N PRO A 3 9.50 -5.88 -13.95
CA PRO A 3 8.19 -6.11 -14.53
C PRO A 3 7.17 -5.17 -13.89
N ARG A 4 6.35 -4.56 -14.75
CA ARG A 4 5.24 -3.71 -14.34
C ARG A 4 4.09 -4.64 -13.93
N TRP A 5 3.60 -4.50 -12.70
CA TRP A 5 2.43 -5.26 -12.26
C TRP A 5 1.14 -4.58 -12.69
N THR A 6 0.14 -5.40 -12.99
CA THR A 6 -1.27 -5.00 -13.11
C THR A 6 -2.01 -5.31 -11.80
N VAL A 7 -3.30 -4.97 -11.74
CA VAL A 7 -4.12 -5.27 -10.55
C VAL A 7 -4.39 -6.77 -10.46
N GLU A 8 -4.55 -7.46 -11.61
CA GLU A 8 -4.80 -8.90 -11.65
C GLU A 8 -3.60 -9.73 -11.15
N ASP A 9 -2.40 -9.15 -11.16
CA ASP A 9 -1.18 -9.77 -10.62
C ASP A 9 -1.12 -9.78 -9.09
N LEU A 10 -2.03 -9.06 -8.41
CA LEU A 10 -1.98 -8.82 -6.97
C LEU A 10 -3.07 -9.57 -6.23
N SER A 11 -2.71 -10.19 -5.10
CA SER A 11 -3.67 -10.68 -4.12
C SER A 11 -3.40 -10.06 -2.75
N PHE A 12 -4.46 -9.95 -1.95
CA PHE A 12 -4.46 -9.24 -0.68
C PHE A 12 -5.09 -10.12 0.38
N GLU A 13 -4.42 -10.25 1.52
CA GLU A 13 -4.89 -11.03 2.66
C GLU A 13 -4.59 -10.27 3.94
N MET A 14 -5.58 -10.15 4.82
CA MET A 14 -5.38 -9.62 6.17
C MET A 14 -4.77 -10.71 7.06
N ASP A 15 -3.69 -10.38 7.75
CA ASP A 15 -3.11 -11.23 8.78
C ASP A 15 -3.70 -10.84 10.13
N ASP A 16 -4.77 -11.52 10.54
CA ASP A 16 -5.50 -11.24 11.78
C ASP A 16 -4.66 -11.54 13.02
N ASP A 17 -3.75 -12.52 12.97
CA ASP A 17 -2.87 -12.88 14.09
C ASP A 17 -1.84 -11.78 14.38
N GLN A 18 -1.39 -11.06 13.34
CA GLN A 18 -0.50 -9.91 13.44
C GLN A 18 -1.24 -8.56 13.40
N SER A 19 -2.56 -8.56 13.57
CA SER A 19 -3.38 -7.36 13.65
C SER A 19 -3.95 -7.15 15.05
N SER A 20 -4.00 -5.89 15.49
CA SER A 20 -4.61 -5.51 16.77
C SER A 20 -5.00 -4.04 16.66
N ASP A 21 -6.31 -3.77 16.60
CA ASP A 21 -6.85 -2.42 16.36
C ASP A 21 -6.16 -1.35 17.26
N PRO A 22 -5.65 -0.25 16.67
CA PRO A 22 -5.85 0.22 15.29
C PRO A 22 -4.76 -0.24 14.28
N ILE A 23 -3.96 -1.26 14.61
CA ILE A 23 -2.90 -1.79 13.74
C ILE A 23 -3.46 -2.92 12.88
N ALA A 24 -3.31 -2.76 11.56
CA ALA A 24 -3.61 -3.81 10.58
C ALA A 24 -2.34 -4.28 9.89
N THR A 25 -2.27 -5.58 9.64
CA THR A 25 -1.23 -6.22 8.83
C THR A 25 -1.83 -6.79 7.56
N LEU A 26 -1.41 -6.27 6.41
CA LEU A 26 -1.82 -6.71 5.08
C LEU A 26 -0.69 -7.44 4.39
N VAL A 27 -0.94 -8.68 3.98
CA VAL A 27 -0.06 -9.48 3.14
C VAL A 27 -0.47 -9.25 1.68
N ILE A 28 0.50 -8.85 0.86
CA ILE A 28 0.32 -8.59 -0.57
C ILE A 28 1.19 -9.59 -1.32
N GLN A 29 0.58 -10.48 -2.09
CA GLN A 29 1.33 -11.34 -3.00
C GLN A 29 1.42 -10.63 -4.35
N ALA A 30 2.64 -10.54 -4.88
CA ALA A 30 2.93 -9.96 -6.18
C ALA A 30 3.96 -10.81 -6.92
N PRO A 31 4.13 -10.66 -8.24
CA PRO A 31 5.10 -11.43 -9.01
C PRO A 31 6.53 -11.31 -8.45
N GLY A 32 7.03 -12.42 -7.92
CA GLY A 32 8.40 -12.55 -7.39
C GLY A 32 8.64 -11.91 -6.02
N VAL A 33 7.60 -11.44 -5.31
CA VAL A 33 7.75 -10.85 -3.96
C VAL A 33 6.46 -10.95 -3.16
N VAL A 34 6.60 -11.21 -1.86
CA VAL A 34 5.51 -11.07 -0.89
C VAL A 34 5.84 -9.86 -0.02
N LEU A 35 4.89 -8.94 0.11
CA LEU A 35 5.02 -7.77 0.96
C LEU A 35 4.14 -7.93 2.18
N MET A 36 4.68 -7.61 3.35
CA MET A 36 3.92 -7.49 4.58
C MET A 36 3.90 -6.03 4.99
N VAL A 37 2.70 -5.44 4.96
CA VAL A 37 2.47 -4.02 5.25
C VAL A 37 1.75 -3.93 6.58
N MET A 38 2.41 -3.35 7.58
CA MET A 38 1.84 -3.13 8.91
C MET A 38 1.73 -1.63 9.15
N ALA A 39 0.54 -1.16 9.55
CA ALA A 39 0.31 0.25 9.81
C ALA A 39 -0.83 0.45 10.81
N GLU A 40 -0.78 1.56 11.55
CA GLU A 40 -1.99 2.12 12.15
C GLU A 40 -2.86 2.66 11.02
N PHE A 41 -4.14 2.29 10.97
CA PHE A 41 -5.05 2.69 9.90
C PHE A 41 -6.24 3.48 10.42
N SER A 42 -6.73 4.40 9.60
CA SER A 42 -8.01 5.07 9.78
C SER A 42 -8.70 5.24 8.44
N VAL A 43 -10.01 5.00 8.40
CA VAL A 43 -10.81 5.15 7.17
C VAL A 43 -11.93 6.17 7.43
N ASP A 44 -11.99 7.21 6.60
CA ASP A 44 -13.12 8.12 6.52
C ASP A 44 -13.89 7.84 5.24
N ARG A 45 -14.94 7.01 5.35
CA ARG A 45 -15.81 6.69 4.20
C ARG A 45 -16.66 7.86 3.75
N SER A 46 -16.89 8.87 4.60
CA SER A 46 -17.68 10.06 4.22
C SER A 46 -16.90 10.99 3.30
N GLN A 47 -15.57 11.02 3.46
CA GLN A 47 -14.64 11.79 2.62
C GLN A 47 -13.89 10.93 1.59
N GLY A 48 -14.14 9.61 1.58
CA GLY A 48 -13.56 8.69 0.61
C GLY A 48 -12.05 8.48 0.76
N PHE A 49 -11.46 8.62 1.96
CA PHE A 49 -10.02 8.42 2.13
C PHE A 49 -9.62 7.46 3.25
N MET A 50 -8.46 6.86 3.07
CA MET A 50 -7.74 6.09 4.08
C MET A 50 -6.42 6.77 4.43
N LYS A 51 -6.08 6.75 5.72
CA LYS A 51 -4.76 7.13 6.20
C LYS A 51 -4.08 5.94 6.85
N LEU A 52 -2.85 5.65 6.41
CA LEU A 52 -1.93 4.71 7.03
C LEU A 52 -0.81 5.51 7.68
N VAL A 53 -0.58 5.30 8.98
CA VAL A 53 0.52 5.95 9.70
C VAL A 53 1.45 4.92 10.32
N ARG A 54 2.70 5.34 10.54
CA ARG A 54 3.80 4.48 11.00
C ARG A 54 3.92 3.21 10.15
N THR A 55 3.74 3.34 8.84
CA THR A 55 3.72 2.20 7.94
C THR A 55 5.10 1.54 7.86
N HIS A 56 5.13 0.24 8.10
CA HIS A 56 6.27 -0.65 7.94
C HIS A 56 6.00 -1.61 6.78
N ILE A 57 6.97 -1.78 5.88
CA ILE A 57 6.89 -2.71 4.75
C ILE A 57 8.07 -3.67 4.81
N HIS A 58 7.78 -4.97 4.85
CA HIS A 58 8.77 -6.04 4.82
C HIS A 58 8.65 -6.87 3.52
N GLY A 59 9.65 -7.71 3.26
CA GLY A 59 9.63 -8.68 2.15
C GLY A 59 10.23 -8.20 0.83
N ALA A 60 10.45 -6.89 0.66
CA ALA A 60 11.19 -6.34 -0.47
C ALA A 60 12.64 -5.96 -0.11
N THR A 61 13.56 -6.16 -1.05
CA THR A 61 14.90 -5.56 -0.98
C THR A 61 14.84 -4.05 -1.21
N ALA A 62 15.93 -3.33 -0.93
CA ALA A 62 16.00 -1.89 -1.15
C ALA A 62 15.64 -1.55 -2.61
N ASN A 63 14.64 -0.67 -2.76
CA ASN A 63 14.01 -0.32 -4.03
C ASN A 63 13.32 -1.48 -4.76
N GLY A 64 13.21 -2.71 -4.26
CA GLY A 64 12.77 -3.90 -5.01
C GLY A 64 11.42 -3.77 -5.73
N VAL A 65 10.47 -3.03 -5.17
CA VAL A 65 9.13 -2.80 -5.74
C VAL A 65 9.15 -1.68 -6.80
N GLY A 66 9.70 -0.51 -6.42
CA GLY A 66 9.68 0.70 -7.26
C GLY A 66 8.33 1.44 -7.25
N PHE A 67 8.36 2.73 -7.59
CA PHE A 67 7.21 3.63 -7.44
C PHE A 67 6.00 3.25 -8.30
N ALA A 68 6.23 2.79 -9.54
CA ALA A 68 5.14 2.40 -10.43
C ALA A 68 4.31 1.25 -9.81
N ASN A 69 4.98 0.23 -9.29
CA ASN A 69 4.32 -0.93 -8.70
C ASN A 69 3.65 -0.59 -7.36
N LEU A 70 4.22 0.33 -6.56
CA LEU A 70 3.52 0.90 -5.41
C LEU A 70 2.22 1.60 -5.82
N LYS A 71 2.21 2.34 -6.94
CA LYS A 71 1.00 2.97 -7.47
C LYS A 71 -0.05 1.92 -7.87
N THR A 72 0.35 0.78 -8.43
CA THR A 72 -0.59 -0.32 -8.76
C THR A 72 -1.21 -0.90 -7.48
N ILE A 73 -0.41 -1.14 -6.45
CA ILE A 73 -0.91 -1.60 -5.14
C ILE A 73 -1.93 -0.61 -4.59
N ALA A 74 -1.57 0.69 -4.55
CA ALA A 74 -2.47 1.73 -4.04
C ALA A 74 -3.78 1.78 -4.83
N GLN A 75 -3.73 1.67 -6.16
CA GLN A 75 -4.92 1.63 -7.00
C GLN A 75 -5.81 0.43 -6.66
N ALA A 76 -5.24 -0.77 -6.52
CA ALA A 76 -6.00 -1.97 -6.20
C ALA A 76 -6.71 -1.88 -4.84
N VAL A 77 -6.02 -1.30 -3.84
CA VAL A 77 -6.59 -1.07 -2.50
C VAL A 77 -7.75 -0.06 -2.58
N LEU A 78 -7.56 1.05 -3.28
CA LEU A 78 -8.61 2.07 -3.45
C LEU A 78 -9.83 1.54 -4.19
N GLU A 79 -9.63 0.74 -5.24
CA GLU A 79 -10.72 0.08 -5.98
C GLU A 79 -11.46 -0.94 -5.11
N GLY A 80 -10.72 -1.81 -4.40
CA GLY A 80 -11.32 -2.86 -3.56
C GLY A 80 -12.07 -2.33 -2.34
N MET A 81 -11.68 -1.16 -1.83
CA MET A 81 -12.32 -0.53 -0.67
C MET A 81 -13.36 0.55 -1.04
N ASP A 82 -13.48 0.86 -2.34
CA ASP A 82 -14.25 1.97 -2.88
C ASP A 82 -13.91 3.31 -2.21
N LEU A 83 -12.62 3.66 -2.27
CA LEU A 83 -12.06 4.91 -1.74
C LEU A 83 -11.43 5.73 -2.87
N ASP A 84 -11.40 7.04 -2.71
CA ASP A 84 -10.83 7.99 -3.64
C ASP A 84 -9.34 8.28 -3.36
N GLU A 85 -8.91 8.18 -2.11
CA GLU A 85 -7.57 8.57 -1.69
C GLU A 85 -6.97 7.66 -0.61
N ILE A 86 -5.66 7.40 -0.72
CA ILE A 86 -4.86 6.78 0.34
C ILE A 86 -3.61 7.62 0.61
N ILE A 87 -3.41 7.94 1.89
CA ILE A 87 -2.26 8.68 2.40
C ILE A 87 -1.42 7.72 3.25
N ILE A 88 -0.14 7.59 2.92
CA ILE A 88 0.79 6.66 3.59
C ILE A 88 1.91 7.47 4.22
N GLU A 89 1.97 7.45 5.55
CA GLU A 89 3.04 8.00 6.36
C GLU A 89 3.92 6.86 6.88
N GLY A 90 5.12 6.73 6.31
CA GLY A 90 6.06 5.69 6.70
C GLY A 90 6.54 5.87 8.13
N GLY A 91 6.76 4.76 8.84
CA GLY A 91 7.49 4.75 10.10
C GLY A 91 8.96 5.14 9.91
N ILE A 92 9.69 5.29 11.02
CA ILE A 92 11.15 5.48 10.98
C ILE A 92 11.75 4.28 10.26
N ARG A 93 12.55 4.55 9.22
CA ARG A 93 13.22 3.48 8.47
C ARG A 93 14.26 2.79 9.34
N THR A 94 13.98 1.56 9.72
CA THR A 94 14.95 0.65 10.33
C THR A 94 15.80 -0.06 9.27
N THR A 95 15.27 -0.23 8.06
CA THR A 95 15.91 -0.87 6.91
C THR A 95 15.65 -0.09 5.60
N GLY A 96 16.42 -0.36 4.53
CA GLY A 96 16.27 0.29 3.22
C GLY A 96 17.13 1.55 3.03
N ALA A 97 16.70 2.47 2.16
CA ALA A 97 17.44 3.70 1.86
C ALA A 97 17.33 4.74 2.98
N CYS A 98 18.45 5.36 3.37
CA CYS A 98 18.55 6.35 4.45
C CYS A 98 17.91 5.90 5.80
N PRO A 99 18.52 4.93 6.51
CA PRO A 99 18.07 4.51 7.84
C PRO A 99 17.99 5.68 8.84
N GLY A 100 17.00 5.66 9.74
CA GLY A 100 16.73 6.74 10.71
C GLY A 100 15.88 7.91 10.18
N HIS A 101 15.60 7.95 8.87
CA HIS A 101 14.77 8.99 8.25
C HIS A 101 13.29 8.58 8.19
N ILE A 102 12.39 9.51 8.50
CA ILE A 102 10.93 9.36 8.28
C ILE A 102 10.62 9.78 6.84
N PRO A 103 10.11 8.89 5.97
CA PRO A 103 9.73 9.26 4.61
C PRO A 103 8.69 10.38 4.60
N ARG A 104 8.72 11.23 3.57
CA ARG A 104 7.60 12.14 3.32
C ARG A 104 6.32 11.34 3.08
N PRO A 105 5.15 11.85 3.48
CA PRO A 105 3.88 11.21 3.17
C PRO A 105 3.73 10.98 1.66
N PHE A 106 3.30 9.78 1.30
CA PHE A 106 2.90 9.45 -0.07
C PHE A 106 1.39 9.57 -0.17
N ARG A 107 0.91 10.33 -1.16
CA ARG A 107 -0.51 10.44 -1.47
C ARG A 107 -0.77 9.79 -2.82
N PHE A 108 -1.71 8.85 -2.85
CA PHE A 108 -2.23 8.26 -4.06
C PHE A 108 -3.72 8.54 -4.16
N THR A 109 -4.16 8.97 -5.34
CA THR A 109 -5.57 9.16 -5.66
C THR A 109 -6.00 8.09 -6.65
N ARG A 110 -7.24 7.61 -6.51
CA ARG A 110 -7.83 6.63 -7.43
C ARG A 110 -7.80 7.22 -8.83
N GLN A 111 -7.22 6.47 -9.77
CA GLN A 111 -7.41 6.79 -11.17
C GLN A 111 -8.80 6.28 -11.54
N ILE A 112 -9.70 7.20 -11.89
CA ILE A 112 -10.95 6.84 -12.56
C ILE A 112 -10.53 6.26 -13.90
N ARG A 113 -10.57 4.93 -14.04
CA ARG A 113 -10.61 4.33 -15.37
C ARG A 113 -12.01 4.66 -15.91
N PRO A 114 -12.14 5.35 -17.05
CA PRO A 114 -13.44 5.42 -17.68
C PRO A 114 -13.92 3.98 -17.89
N ASP A 115 -15.15 3.72 -17.46
CA ASP A 115 -15.79 2.44 -17.72
C ASP A 115 -15.74 2.22 -19.23
N PRO A 116 -15.15 1.12 -19.73
CA PRO A 116 -15.13 0.85 -21.17
C PRO A 116 -16.55 0.76 -21.77
N ASP A 117 -17.57 0.60 -20.92
CA ASP A 117 -18.97 0.45 -21.29
C ASP A 117 -19.87 1.68 -20.96
N ALA A 118 -19.30 2.83 -20.55
CA ALA A 118 -20.05 4.07 -20.28
C ALA A 118 -20.24 5.00 -21.49
#